data_AF-A0A126ZXY2-F1
#
_entry.id   AF-A0A126ZXY2-F1
#
_cell.length_a   1.000
_cell.length_b   1.000
_cell.length_c   1.000
_cell.angle_alpha   90.00
_cell.angle_beta   90.00
_cell.angle_gamma   90.00
#
_symmetry.space_group_name_H-M   'P 1'
#
loop_
_entity.id
_entity.type
_entity.pdbx_description
1 polymer ?
#
loop_
_entity_poly.entity_id
_entity_poly.type
_entity_poly.pdbx_seq_one_letter_code
_entity_poly.pdbx_strand_id
1 'polypeptide(L)'
;MNGPSEELRAEVERRIDSLERELAEADQRLPDISEWVREIEEDVVRLLARVLAECRLDVESDGPQASGGEALGRDGALDRYAAVQAWAALASYVVARVYAPRSPWHHGLATAAKAAVAVLGSITTVLAGPLGPVAAALGAQSFTVGTQFPSAPLTVSLTFAG
;
A
#
# COMPACT_ATOMS: atom_id res chain seq x y z
N MET A 1 9.33 2.64 13.48
CA MET A 1 8.67 2.69 12.17
C MET A 1 7.67 3.80 12.28
N ASN A 2 7.65 4.74 11.34
CA ASN A 2 6.87 5.97 11.48
C ASN A 2 5.64 6.01 10.57
N GLY A 3 5.54 5.10 9.61
CA GLY A 3 4.47 5.12 8.61
C GLY A 3 4.81 6.05 7.43
N PRO A 4 3.93 6.15 6.42
CA PRO A 4 4.17 7.02 5.29
C PRO A 4 4.19 8.49 5.72
N SER A 5 5.19 9.22 5.22
CA SER A 5 5.31 10.67 5.41
C SER A 5 4.12 11.42 4.83
N GLU A 6 3.82 12.60 5.38
CA GLU A 6 2.75 13.46 4.85
C GLU A 6 3.04 13.90 3.41
N GLU A 7 4.30 14.17 3.09
CA GLU A 7 4.74 14.50 1.72
C GLU A 7 4.40 13.39 0.72
N LEU A 8 4.72 12.13 1.06
CA LEU A 8 4.41 10.99 0.19
C LEU A 8 2.90 10.78 0.04
N ARG A 9 2.13 10.93 1.13
CA ARG A 9 0.66 10.84 1.05
C ARG A 9 0.10 11.91 0.12
N ALA A 10 0.54 13.15 0.29
CA ALA A 10 0.10 14.27 -0.53
C ALA A 10 0.56 14.15 -1.99
N GLU A 11 1.72 13.55 -2.26
CA GLU A 11 2.16 13.22 -3.62
C GLU A 11 1.22 12.19 -4.27
N VAL A 12 0.96 11.08 -3.57
CA VAL A 12 0.09 10.01 -4.05
C VAL A 12 -1.33 10.53 -4.31
N GLU A 13 -1.92 11.25 -3.36
CA GLU A 13 -3.26 11.83 -3.48
C GLU A 13 -3.33 12.80 -4.67
N ARG A 14 -2.41 13.76 -4.77
CA ARG A 14 -2.37 14.71 -5.88
C ARG A 14 -2.21 14.01 -7.24
N ARG A 15 -1.41 12.95 -7.33
CA ARG A 15 -1.22 12.26 -8.61
C ARG A 15 -2.48 11.48 -9.00
N ILE A 16 -3.10 10.77 -8.06
CA ILE A 16 -4.37 10.09 -8.32
C ILE A 16 -5.45 11.09 -8.76
N ASP A 17 -5.61 12.21 -8.06
CA ASP A 17 -6.58 13.24 -8.41
C ASP A 17 -6.27 13.94 -9.75
N SER A 18 -4.99 14.07 -10.13
CA SER A 18 -4.60 14.55 -11.47
C SER A 18 -5.08 13.59 -12.54
N LEU A 19 -4.76 12.31 -12.38
CA LEU A 19 -5.09 11.30 -13.38
C LEU A 19 -6.61 11.11 -13.52
N GLU A 20 -7.38 11.24 -12.43
CA GLU A 20 -8.85 11.23 -12.49
C GLU A 20 -9.43 12.40 -13.29
N ARG A 21 -8.84 13.58 -13.17
CA ARG A 21 -9.24 14.74 -13.97
C ARG A 21 -8.87 14.56 -15.44
N GLU A 22 -7.67 14.06 -15.70
CA GLU A 22 -7.21 13.72 -17.05
C GLU A 22 -8.16 12.68 -17.70
N LEU A 23 -8.66 11.70 -16.94
CA LEU A 23 -9.68 10.73 -17.39
C LEU A 23 -10.98 11.39 -17.80
N ALA A 24 -11.51 12.24 -16.93
CA ALA A 24 -12.77 12.92 -17.17
C ALA A 24 -12.71 13.83 -18.41
N GLU A 25 -11.54 14.40 -18.70
CA GLU A 25 -11.30 15.22 -19.90
C GLU A 25 -11.09 14.36 -21.17
N ALA A 26 -10.39 13.23 -21.06
CA ALA A 26 -10.08 12.34 -22.17
C ALA A 26 -11.32 11.61 -22.71
N ASP A 27 -12.20 11.14 -21.80
CA ASP A 27 -13.48 10.48 -22.14
C ASP A 27 -14.38 11.36 -23.02
N GLN A 28 -14.22 12.69 -22.94
CA GLN A 28 -14.98 13.65 -23.74
C GLN A 28 -14.36 13.94 -25.13
N ARG A 29 -13.10 13.56 -25.38
CA ARG A 29 -12.30 14.11 -26.50
C ARG A 29 -11.71 13.09 -27.48
N LEU A 30 -11.54 11.82 -27.11
CA LEU A 30 -10.71 10.89 -27.91
C LEU A 30 -11.46 9.67 -28.46
N PRO A 31 -11.28 9.33 -29.76
CA PRO A 31 -11.82 8.11 -30.34
C PRO A 31 -10.99 6.84 -30.02
N ASP A 32 -9.76 6.97 -29.50
CA ASP A 32 -8.94 5.85 -29.02
C ASP A 32 -8.29 6.20 -27.66
N ILE A 33 -8.83 5.60 -26.60
CA ILE A 33 -8.43 5.83 -25.20
C ILE A 33 -7.31 4.88 -24.74
N SER A 34 -6.93 3.91 -25.59
CA SER A 34 -6.13 2.74 -25.18
C SER A 34 -4.68 3.09 -24.83
N GLU A 35 -4.05 3.99 -25.60
CA GLU A 35 -2.67 4.43 -25.33
C GLU A 35 -2.58 5.21 -24.03
N TRP A 36 -3.57 6.06 -23.77
CA TRP A 36 -3.64 6.88 -22.57
C TRP A 36 -3.96 6.04 -21.31
N VAL A 37 -4.83 5.03 -21.43
CA VAL A 37 -5.08 4.01 -20.39
C VAL A 37 -3.80 3.26 -20.02
N ARG A 38 -2.90 2.98 -20.98
CA ARG A 38 -1.61 2.35 -20.71
C ARG A 38 -0.65 3.25 -19.94
N GLU A 39 -0.58 4.54 -20.26
CA GLU A 39 0.29 5.50 -19.55
C GLU A 39 -0.11 5.62 -18.07
N ILE A 40 -1.41 5.66 -17.81
CA ILE A 40 -2.00 5.59 -16.48
C ILE A 40 -1.56 4.35 -15.72
N GLU A 41 -1.66 3.19 -16.37
CA GLU A 41 -1.33 1.92 -15.75
C GLU A 41 0.12 1.89 -15.31
N GLU A 42 1.00 2.38 -16.17
CA GLU A 42 2.43 2.55 -15.88
C GLU A 42 2.64 3.52 -14.70
N ASP A 43 1.89 4.63 -14.64
CA ASP A 43 1.96 5.58 -13.53
C ASP A 43 1.51 5.01 -12.20
N VAL A 44 0.44 4.24 -12.18
CA VAL A 44 -0.07 3.59 -10.97
C VAL A 44 0.93 2.57 -10.45
N VAL A 45 1.55 1.79 -11.35
CA VAL A 45 2.63 0.87 -10.98
C VAL A 45 3.85 1.64 -10.48
N ARG A 46 4.22 2.77 -11.10
CA ARG A 46 5.32 3.65 -10.62
C ARG A 46 5.04 4.18 -9.22
N LEU A 47 3.82 4.66 -8.94
CA LEU A 47 3.41 5.13 -7.62
C LEU A 47 3.49 4.01 -6.58
N LEU A 48 3.00 2.81 -6.89
CA LEU A 48 3.12 1.66 -5.99
C LEU A 48 4.58 1.28 -5.73
N ALA A 49 5.44 1.33 -6.75
CA ALA A 49 6.86 1.05 -6.61
C ALA A 49 7.55 2.11 -5.72
N ARG A 50 7.15 3.39 -5.84
CA ARG A 50 7.60 4.48 -4.95
C ARG A 50 7.18 4.22 -3.50
N VAL A 51 5.92 3.87 -3.27
CA VAL A 51 5.39 3.50 -1.95
C VAL A 51 6.16 2.31 -1.37
N LEU A 52 6.44 1.27 -2.18
CA LEU A 52 7.26 0.13 -1.76
C LEU A 52 8.67 0.54 -1.34
N ALA A 53 9.33 1.41 -2.12
CA ALA A 53 10.68 1.86 -1.82
C ALA A 53 10.75 2.62 -0.49
N GLU A 54 9.85 3.57 -0.27
CA GLU A 54 9.79 4.33 0.99
C GLU A 54 9.39 3.46 2.18
N CYS A 55 8.46 2.52 1.98
CA CYS A 55 8.09 1.53 3.00
C CYS A 55 9.29 0.67 3.42
N ARG A 56 10.10 0.21 2.45
CA ARG A 56 11.35 -0.53 2.74
C ARG A 56 12.31 0.31 3.56
N LEU A 57 12.53 1.57 3.17
CA LEU A 57 13.42 2.48 3.91
C LEU A 57 12.94 2.70 5.35
N ASP A 58 11.63 2.87 5.58
CA ASP A 58 11.06 3.03 6.92
C ASP A 58 11.21 1.75 7.76
N VAL A 59 10.97 0.57 7.17
CA VAL A 59 11.19 -0.73 7.86
C VAL A 59 12.67 -0.98 8.16
N GLU A 60 13.57 -0.68 7.23
CA GLU A 60 15.01 -0.88 7.39
C GLU A 60 15.61 0.09 8.41
N SER A 61 15.19 1.36 8.38
CA SER A 61 15.59 2.38 9.36
C SER A 61 15.12 2.05 10.78
N ASP A 62 14.11 1.19 10.90
CA ASP A 62 13.57 0.72 12.17
C ASP A 62 14.33 -0.50 12.76
N GLY A 63 15.34 -1.05 12.07
CA GLY A 63 16.14 -2.19 12.56
C GLY A 63 17.63 -1.87 12.79
N PRO A 64 18.40 -2.63 13.61
CA PRO A 64 18.07 -3.38 14.82
C PRO A 64 18.66 -2.67 16.06
N GLN A 65 18.04 -1.58 16.53
CA GLN A 65 18.40 -1.02 17.85
C GLN A 65 17.91 -1.88 19.04
N ALA A 66 17.16 -2.96 18.77
CA ALA A 66 16.82 -4.00 19.75
C ALA A 66 17.92 -5.08 19.91
N SER A 67 19.14 -4.84 19.44
CA SER A 67 20.31 -5.70 19.74
C SER A 67 20.82 -5.52 21.18
N GLY A 68 20.19 -4.63 21.95
CA GLY A 68 20.41 -4.40 23.38
C GLY A 68 19.17 -4.70 24.22
N GLY A 69 18.55 -5.87 24.08
CA GLY A 69 17.74 -6.51 25.13
C GLY A 69 16.42 -5.84 25.58
N GLU A 70 16.07 -4.62 25.16
CA GLU A 70 14.76 -4.05 25.48
C GLU A 70 13.70 -4.63 24.55
N ALA A 71 12.85 -5.48 25.12
CA ALA A 71 11.65 -5.96 24.47
C ALA A 71 10.80 -4.76 24.02
N LEU A 72 10.24 -4.85 22.81
CA LEU A 72 9.30 -3.85 22.30
C LEU A 72 8.16 -3.67 23.31
N GLY A 73 8.11 -2.51 23.96
CA GLY A 73 7.03 -2.18 24.89
C GLY A 73 5.68 -2.16 24.16
N ARG A 74 4.60 -2.35 24.93
CA ARG A 74 3.23 -2.38 24.39
C ARG A 74 2.91 -1.14 23.54
N ASP A 75 3.28 0.05 24.02
CA ASP A 75 2.99 1.30 23.32
C ASP A 75 3.76 1.40 21.99
N GLY A 76 5.05 1.09 22.00
CA GLY A 76 5.86 1.02 20.78
C GLY A 76 5.36 -0.04 19.79
N ALA A 77 4.77 -1.14 20.27
CA ALA A 77 4.13 -2.13 19.43
C ALA A 77 2.83 -1.62 18.80
N LEU A 78 2.02 -0.84 19.53
CA LEU A 78 0.83 -0.20 18.99
C LEU A 78 1.19 0.85 17.93
N ASP A 79 2.20 1.68 18.17
CA ASP A 79 2.66 2.69 17.22
C ASP A 79 3.18 2.02 15.93
N ARG A 80 4.00 0.99 16.07
CA ARG A 80 4.51 0.21 14.93
C ARG A 80 3.37 -0.49 14.19
N TYR A 81 2.37 -1.03 14.88
CA TYR A 81 1.19 -1.60 14.24
C TYR A 81 0.40 -0.55 13.45
N ALA A 82 0.20 0.64 14.02
CA ALA A 82 -0.48 1.75 13.36
C ALA A 82 0.29 2.22 12.10
N ALA A 83 1.63 2.26 12.16
CA ALA A 83 2.47 2.57 11.01
C ALA A 83 2.31 1.53 9.89
N VAL A 84 2.30 0.24 10.22
CA VAL A 84 2.06 -0.85 9.24
C VAL A 84 0.67 -0.70 8.59
N GLN A 85 -0.37 -0.44 9.40
CA GLN A 85 -1.72 -0.19 8.90
C GLN A 85 -1.77 1.02 7.95
N ALA A 86 -1.04 2.09 8.27
CA ALA A 86 -1.00 3.29 7.45
C ALA A 86 -0.31 3.06 6.09
N TRP A 87 0.76 2.26 6.03
CA TRP A 87 1.37 1.85 4.77
C TRP A 87 0.44 0.97 3.94
N ALA A 88 -0.21 0.00 4.58
CA ALA A 88 -1.20 -0.86 3.91
C ALA A 88 -2.36 -0.03 3.34
N ALA A 89 -2.83 0.98 4.08
CA ALA A 89 -3.89 1.87 3.64
C ALA A 89 -3.47 2.73 2.44
N LEU A 90 -2.24 3.29 2.43
CA LEU A 90 -1.75 4.11 1.32
C LEU A 90 -1.62 3.31 0.02
N ALA A 91 -1.00 2.13 0.07
CA ALA A 91 -0.90 1.26 -1.09
C ALA A 91 -2.28 0.74 -1.54
N SER A 92 -3.19 0.51 -0.58
CA SER A 92 -4.57 0.14 -0.87
C SER A 92 -5.33 1.25 -1.60
N TYR A 93 -5.15 2.50 -1.19
CA TYR A 93 -5.78 3.66 -1.80
C TYR A 93 -5.44 3.76 -3.30
N VAL A 94 -4.14 3.63 -3.64
CA VAL A 94 -3.67 3.67 -5.04
C VAL A 94 -4.39 2.64 -5.91
N VAL A 95 -4.48 1.39 -5.43
CA VAL A 95 -5.10 0.31 -6.20
C VAL A 95 -6.61 0.41 -6.24
N ALA A 96 -7.26 0.75 -5.11
CA ALA A 96 -8.70 0.83 -5.03
C ALA A 96 -9.27 1.92 -5.95
N ARG A 97 -8.58 3.06 -6.08
CA ARG A 97 -9.04 4.15 -6.95
C ARG A 97 -8.97 3.83 -8.44
N VAL A 98 -8.11 2.90 -8.81
CA VAL A 98 -7.81 2.56 -10.21
C VAL A 98 -8.51 1.27 -10.63
N TYR A 99 -8.40 0.21 -9.83
CA TYR A 99 -8.81 -1.14 -10.22
C TYR A 99 -10.10 -1.64 -9.54
N ALA A 100 -10.63 -0.95 -8.52
CA ALA A 100 -11.82 -1.43 -7.84
C ALA A 100 -13.04 -1.47 -8.80
N PRO A 101 -14.04 -2.33 -8.56
CA PRO A 101 -15.21 -2.45 -9.44
C PRO A 101 -16.02 -1.16 -9.65
N ARG A 102 -15.93 -0.20 -8.71
CA ARG A 102 -16.57 1.12 -8.81
C ARG A 102 -15.62 2.23 -9.27
N SER A 103 -14.41 1.87 -9.68
CA SER A 103 -13.43 2.80 -10.20
C SER A 103 -13.98 3.48 -11.47
N PRO A 104 -13.84 4.81 -11.61
CA PRO A 104 -14.16 5.48 -12.87
C PRO A 104 -13.34 4.96 -14.06
N TRP A 105 -12.27 4.19 -13.80
CA TRP A 105 -11.29 3.76 -14.78
C TRP A 105 -11.50 2.32 -15.26
N HIS A 106 -12.68 1.74 -15.05
CA HIS A 106 -13.01 0.35 -15.40
C HIS A 106 -12.79 -0.05 -16.88
N HIS A 107 -12.48 0.89 -17.77
CA HIS A 107 -12.16 0.66 -19.17
C HIS A 107 -10.75 0.08 -19.34
N GLY A 108 -10.64 -1.23 -19.56
CA GLY A 108 -9.45 -1.84 -20.18
C GLY A 108 -8.17 -1.93 -19.33
N LEU A 109 -8.18 -1.51 -18.06
CA LEU A 109 -7.03 -1.57 -17.13
C LEU A 109 -6.62 -2.99 -16.66
N ALA A 110 -6.76 -4.00 -17.52
CA ALA A 110 -6.39 -5.38 -17.19
C ALA A 110 -4.89 -5.64 -17.40
N THR A 111 -4.21 -4.82 -18.21
CA THR A 111 -2.86 -5.10 -18.70
C THR A 111 -1.78 -4.94 -17.63
N ALA A 112 -1.89 -3.94 -16.76
CA ALA A 112 -0.93 -3.73 -15.66
C ALA A 112 -1.39 -4.27 -14.31
N ALA A 113 -2.61 -4.82 -14.21
CA ALA A 113 -3.11 -5.42 -12.97
C ALA A 113 -2.12 -6.47 -12.40
N LYS A 114 -1.48 -7.27 -13.26
CA LYS A 114 -0.46 -8.24 -12.84
C LYS A 114 0.77 -7.58 -12.21
N ALA A 115 1.23 -6.47 -12.77
CA ALA A 115 2.35 -5.71 -12.23
C ALA A 115 1.99 -5.06 -10.89
N ALA A 116 0.81 -4.44 -10.80
CA ALA A 116 0.30 -3.87 -9.55
C ALA A 116 0.19 -4.95 -8.44
N VAL A 117 -0.35 -6.12 -8.76
CA VAL A 117 -0.43 -7.26 -7.81
C VAL A 117 0.96 -7.72 -7.37
N ALA A 118 1.94 -7.78 -8.27
CA ALA A 118 3.31 -8.16 -7.93
C ALA A 118 3.97 -7.15 -6.97
N VAL A 119 3.75 -5.85 -7.19
CA VAL A 119 4.24 -4.79 -6.29
C VAL A 119 3.53 -4.87 -4.94
N LEU A 120 2.20 -5.05 -4.91
CA LEU A 120 1.45 -5.26 -3.66
C LEU A 120 1.96 -6.48 -2.87
N GLY A 121 2.27 -7.60 -3.53
CA GLY A 121 2.88 -8.77 -2.89
C GLY A 121 4.27 -8.50 -2.33
N SER A 122 5.03 -7.59 -2.94
CA SER A 122 6.31 -7.13 -2.37
C SER A 122 6.09 -6.26 -1.14
N ILE A 123 5.06 -5.39 -1.15
CA ILE A 123 4.69 -4.57 0.01
C ILE A 123 4.25 -5.45 1.18
N THR A 124 3.46 -6.50 0.93
CA THR A 124 3.00 -7.41 2.02
C THR A 124 4.16 -8.10 2.70
N THR A 125 5.16 -8.52 1.92
CA THR A 125 6.36 -9.18 2.42
C THR A 125 7.17 -8.24 3.30
N VAL A 126 7.32 -6.97 2.89
CA VAL A 126 8.01 -5.94 3.68
C VAL A 126 7.25 -5.65 4.99
N LEU A 127 5.93 -5.49 4.92
CA LEU A 127 5.09 -5.20 6.08
C LEU A 127 4.95 -6.39 7.06
N ALA A 128 5.18 -7.62 6.61
CA ALA A 128 5.16 -8.79 7.47
C ALA A 128 6.33 -8.79 8.48
N GLY A 129 7.48 -8.23 8.11
CA GLY A 129 8.67 -8.13 8.96
C GLY A 129 8.41 -7.52 10.35
N PRO A 130 7.90 -6.27 10.44
CA PRO A 130 7.65 -5.61 11.72
C PRO A 130 6.53 -6.26 12.56
N LEU A 131 5.67 -7.10 11.98
CA LEU A 131 4.51 -7.65 12.69
C LEU A 131 4.82 -8.78 13.67
N GLY A 132 5.93 -9.52 13.48
CA GLY A 132 6.33 -10.56 14.43
C GLY A 132 6.57 -10.00 15.84
N PRO A 133 7.48 -9.00 15.99
CA PRO A 133 7.71 -8.32 17.27
C PRO A 133 6.45 -7.63 17.84
N VAL A 134 5.63 -7.04 16.96
CA VAL A 134 4.34 -6.42 17.37
C VAL A 134 3.38 -7.46 17.94
N ALA A 135 3.19 -8.59 17.26
CA ALA A 135 2.32 -9.66 17.70
C ALA A 135 2.78 -10.22 19.06
N ALA A 136 4.09 -10.45 19.22
CA ALA A 136 4.66 -10.90 20.49
C ALA A 136 4.42 -9.89 21.63
N ALA A 137 4.68 -8.61 21.41
CA ALA A 137 4.51 -7.56 22.42
C ALA A 137 3.04 -7.33 22.80
N LEU A 138 2.12 -7.52 21.87
CA LEU A 138 0.68 -7.35 22.10
C LEU A 138 -0.02 -8.62 22.62
N GLY A 139 0.66 -9.78 22.61
CA GLY A 139 0.08 -11.06 22.99
C GLY A 139 -0.86 -11.64 21.92
N ALA A 140 -0.66 -11.30 20.66
CA ALA A 140 -1.38 -11.91 19.55
C ALA A 140 -0.84 -13.33 19.27
N GLN A 141 -1.74 -14.28 19.04
CA GLN A 141 -1.39 -15.67 18.68
C GLN A 141 -0.81 -15.76 17.26
N SER A 142 -1.32 -14.93 16.35
CA SER A 142 -0.90 -14.88 14.96
C SER A 142 -1.15 -13.51 14.36
N PHE A 143 -0.52 -13.26 13.22
CA PHE A 143 -0.75 -12.08 12.40
C PHE A 143 -0.89 -12.49 10.93
N THR A 144 -1.60 -11.66 10.16
CA THR A 144 -1.79 -11.86 8.72
C THR A 144 -1.54 -10.55 7.99
N VAL A 145 -0.79 -10.63 6.89
CA VAL A 145 -0.74 -9.58 5.85
C VAL A 145 -1.08 -10.23 4.54
N GLY A 146 -2.12 -9.75 3.87
CA GLY A 146 -2.60 -10.33 2.63
C GLY A 146 -3.12 -9.28 1.67
N THR A 147 -3.34 -9.71 0.43
CA THR A 147 -3.95 -8.90 -0.63
C THR A 147 -5.22 -9.55 -1.12
N GLN A 148 -6.28 -8.77 -1.32
CA GLN A 148 -7.50 -9.21 -2.01
C GLN A 148 -7.76 -8.27 -3.17
N PHE A 149 -7.01 -8.45 -4.26
CA PHE A 149 -7.15 -7.63 -5.46
C PHE A 149 -8.40 -8.03 -6.27
N PRO A 150 -9.16 -7.07 -6.85
CA PRO A 150 -8.99 -5.61 -6.75
C PRO A 150 -9.85 -4.94 -5.66
N SER A 151 -10.69 -5.69 -4.95
CA SER A 151 -11.74 -5.16 -4.06
C SER A 151 -11.28 -4.76 -2.65
N ALA A 152 -10.20 -5.35 -2.15
CA ALA A 152 -9.61 -5.10 -0.83
C ALA A 152 -8.07 -5.29 -0.89
N PRO A 153 -7.33 -4.31 -1.45
CA PRO A 153 -5.96 -4.52 -1.90
C PRO A 153 -4.95 -4.94 -0.83
N LEU A 154 -4.99 -4.42 0.41
CA LEU A 154 -4.16 -4.91 1.52
C LEU A 154 -4.94 -5.01 2.83
N THR A 155 -4.77 -6.13 3.53
CA THR A 155 -5.34 -6.39 4.85
C THR A 155 -4.22 -6.74 5.81
N VAL A 156 -4.21 -6.10 6.98
CA VAL A 156 -3.31 -6.38 8.09
C VAL A 156 -4.15 -6.67 9.33
N SER A 157 -3.90 -7.81 9.98
CA SER A 157 -4.69 -8.24 11.15
C SER A 157 -3.82 -8.93 12.20
N LEU A 158 -4.19 -8.75 13.46
CA LEU A 158 -3.68 -9.53 14.60
C LEU A 158 -4.82 -10.40 15.16
N THR A 159 -4.51 -11.65 15.51
CA THR A 159 -5.47 -12.59 16.10
C THR A 159 -5.09 -12.84 17.54
N PHE A 160 -6.03 -12.68 18.47
CA PHE A 160 -5.83 -12.89 19.91
C PHE A 160 -6.55 -14.16 20.38
N ALA A 161 -6.10 -14.73 21.48
CA ALA A 161 -6.85 -15.77 22.18
C ALA A 161 -8.18 -15.20 22.67
N GLY A 162 -9.29 -15.89 22.38
CA GLY A 162 -10.60 -15.60 22.98
C GLY A 162 -10.71 -16.10 24.41
#